data_AF-A0A3N5S854-F1
#
_entry.id   AF-A0A3N5S854-F1
#
_cell.length_a   1.000
_cell.length_b   1.000
_cell.length_c   1.000
_cell.angle_alpha   90.00
_cell.angle_beta   90.00
_cell.angle_gamma   90.00
#
_symmetry.space_group_name_H-M   'P 1'
#
loop_
_entity.id
_entity.type
_entity.pdbx_description
1 polymer ?
#
loop_
_entity_poly.entity_id
_entity_poly.type
_entity_poly.pdbx_seq_one_letter_code
_entity_poly.pdbx_strand_id
1 'polypeptide(L)'
;KLVFFRSKEEYRCAQIVELPTGDWAFSMLRQFLFDAYESVLLDALSKSALEPVAATAEKILKEEIYHLRHTDAWVRRLGLGTDESHRRMQRALETLWPYTHQLFAPVPHEDLLVQAGYIPDLASIRSKWEEKVLPILEKCELRVPDEAKSYPVSRHEHTPHLEVLLSEMQVLTRMDPDAEW
;
A
#
# COMPACT_ATOMS: atom_id res chain seq x y z
N LYS A 1 10.55 19.88 5.06
CA LYS A 1 11.55 19.61 3.99
C LYS A 1 11.33 18.27 3.28
N LEU A 2 11.21 17.13 3.99
CA LEU A 2 11.01 15.81 3.37
C LEU A 2 9.80 15.73 2.42
N VAL A 3 8.65 16.33 2.75
CA VAL A 3 7.45 16.21 1.91
C VAL A 3 7.49 17.14 0.70
N PHE A 4 7.75 18.43 0.89
CA PHE A 4 7.48 19.41 -0.17
C PHE A 4 8.63 19.68 -1.17
N PHE A 5 9.84 19.23 -0.86
CA PHE A 5 11.04 19.60 -1.63
C PHE A 5 11.74 18.41 -2.30
N ARG A 6 11.25 17.19 -2.11
CA ARG A 6 11.74 16.01 -2.83
C ARG A 6 11.17 15.94 -4.23
N SER A 7 12.02 15.54 -5.18
CA SER A 7 11.65 15.05 -6.51
C SER A 7 11.00 13.66 -6.43
N LYS A 8 10.38 13.19 -7.51
CA LYS A 8 9.70 11.89 -7.53
C LYS A 8 10.66 10.72 -7.24
N GLU A 9 11.90 10.81 -7.72
CA GLU A 9 12.94 9.78 -7.53
C GLU A 9 13.42 9.66 -6.07
N GLU A 10 13.14 10.68 -5.25
CA GLU A 10 13.48 10.70 -3.82
C GLU A 10 12.33 10.20 -2.93
N TYR A 11 11.14 9.97 -3.50
CA TYR A 11 10.04 9.30 -2.81
C TYR A 11 10.28 7.78 -2.73
N ARG A 12 9.66 7.14 -1.73
CA ARG A 12 9.78 5.69 -1.46
C ARG A 12 8.40 5.05 -1.26
N CYS A 13 7.34 5.75 -1.64
CA CYS A 13 5.98 5.23 -1.57
C CYS A 13 5.78 4.08 -2.57
N ALA A 14 4.77 3.27 -2.31
CA ALA A 14 4.34 2.24 -3.25
C ALA A 14 3.63 2.82 -4.46
N GLN A 15 3.82 2.22 -5.64
CA GLN A 15 3.07 2.55 -6.85
C GLN A 15 1.57 2.41 -6.62
N ILE A 16 1.13 1.44 -5.82
CA ILE A 16 -0.29 1.26 -5.54
C ILE A 16 -0.93 2.48 -4.86
N VAL A 17 -0.19 3.27 -4.06
CA VAL A 17 -0.75 4.43 -3.33
C VAL A 17 -0.73 5.73 -4.16
N GLU A 18 -0.01 5.77 -5.27
CA GLU A 18 0.02 6.92 -6.19
C GLU A 18 -0.93 6.77 -7.38
N LEU A 19 -1.59 5.62 -7.55
CA LEU A 19 -2.59 5.43 -8.60
C LEU A 19 -3.72 6.47 -8.49
N PRO A 20 -4.47 6.74 -9.57
CA PRO A 20 -5.64 7.61 -9.50
C PRO A 20 -6.73 6.97 -8.63
N THR A 21 -7.71 7.78 -8.20
CA THR A 21 -8.87 7.30 -7.43
C THR A 21 -9.70 6.27 -8.20
N GLY A 22 -9.86 6.44 -9.52
CA GLY A 22 -10.67 5.54 -10.34
C GLY A 22 -12.16 5.56 -9.94
N ASP A 23 -12.86 4.44 -10.13
CA ASP A 23 -14.22 4.26 -9.62
C ASP A 23 -14.24 3.67 -8.20
N TRP A 24 -15.42 3.50 -7.62
CA TRP A 24 -15.54 3.04 -6.24
C TRP A 24 -14.98 1.63 -6.00
N ALA A 25 -15.16 0.70 -6.96
CA ALA A 25 -14.61 -0.64 -6.85
C ALA A 25 -13.07 -0.60 -6.88
N PHE A 26 -12.50 0.20 -7.78
CA PHE A 26 -11.06 0.44 -7.85
C PHE A 26 -10.52 1.03 -6.56
N SER A 27 -11.10 2.12 -6.06
CA SER A 27 -10.69 2.78 -4.82
C SER A 27 -10.73 1.84 -3.62
N MET A 28 -11.84 1.12 -3.43
CA MET A 28 -12.03 0.22 -2.29
C MET A 28 -11.10 -0.99 -2.34
N LEU A 29 -10.91 -1.59 -3.51
CA LEU A 29 -10.00 -2.72 -3.64
C LEU A 29 -8.54 -2.29 -3.46
N ARG A 30 -8.15 -1.14 -4.02
CA ARG A 30 -6.80 -0.57 -3.85
C ARG A 30 -6.51 -0.32 -2.37
N GLN A 31 -7.45 0.31 -1.67
CA GLN A 31 -7.32 0.58 -0.25
C GLN A 31 -7.28 -0.72 0.55
N PHE A 32 -8.16 -1.69 0.29
CA PHE A 32 -8.13 -3.01 0.95
C PHE A 32 -6.78 -3.73 0.81
N LEU A 33 -6.22 -3.78 -0.41
CA LEU A 33 -4.93 -4.43 -0.65
C LEU A 33 -3.81 -3.75 0.16
N PHE A 34 -3.83 -2.42 0.25
CA PHE A 34 -2.87 -1.64 1.04
C PHE A 34 -3.11 -1.75 2.55
N ASP A 35 -4.33 -1.62 3.03
CA ASP A 35 -4.73 -1.75 4.43
C ASP A 35 -4.33 -3.13 5.00
N ALA A 36 -4.53 -4.19 4.20
CA ALA A 36 -4.13 -5.53 4.58
C ALA A 36 -2.60 -5.63 4.73
N TYR A 37 -1.84 -4.92 3.88
CA TYR A 37 -0.37 -4.87 3.95
C TYR A 37 0.07 -4.07 5.17
N GLU A 38 -0.49 -2.87 5.34
CA GLU A 38 -0.18 -1.96 6.44
C GLU A 38 -0.52 -2.61 7.78
N SER A 39 -1.65 -3.31 7.91
CA SER A 39 -2.03 -4.07 9.10
C SER A 39 -0.97 -5.10 9.50
N VAL A 40 -0.46 -5.89 8.55
CA VAL A 40 0.55 -6.92 8.80
C VAL A 40 1.92 -6.28 9.10
N LEU A 41 2.28 -5.23 8.37
CA LEU A 41 3.53 -4.51 8.57
C LEU A 41 3.57 -3.83 9.95
N LEU A 42 2.50 -3.11 10.33
CA LEU A 42 2.41 -2.41 11.61
C LEU A 42 2.37 -3.38 12.81
N ASP A 43 1.69 -4.52 12.69
CA ASP A 43 1.77 -5.57 13.72
C ASP A 43 3.21 -6.06 13.91
N ALA A 44 4.00 -6.17 12.84
CA ALA A 44 5.39 -6.57 12.94
C ALA A 44 6.28 -5.42 13.47
N LEU A 45 6.09 -4.18 13.00
CA LEU A 45 6.83 -3.00 13.45
C LEU A 45 6.56 -2.64 14.91
N SER A 46 5.37 -2.94 15.44
CA SER A 46 5.08 -2.76 16.87
C SER A 46 6.00 -3.59 17.78
N LYS A 47 6.68 -4.61 17.23
CA LYS A 47 7.65 -5.47 17.92
C LYS A 47 9.10 -5.08 17.62
N SER A 48 9.33 -3.92 16.99
CA SER A 48 10.65 -3.42 16.63
C SER A 48 11.54 -3.21 17.86
N ALA A 49 12.82 -3.50 17.73
CA ALA A 49 13.84 -3.16 18.73
C ALA A 49 14.13 -1.64 18.79
N LEU A 50 13.66 -0.86 17.82
CA LEU A 50 13.77 0.59 17.81
C LEU A 50 12.48 1.21 18.38
N GLU A 51 12.56 1.67 19.63
CA GLU A 51 11.38 2.13 20.40
C GLU A 51 10.52 3.17 19.66
N PRO A 52 11.07 4.21 18.99
CA PRO A 52 10.24 5.17 18.26
C PRO A 52 9.40 4.53 17.14
N VAL A 53 9.93 3.48 16.49
CA VAL A 53 9.22 2.74 15.44
C VAL A 53 8.10 1.90 16.05
N ALA A 54 8.40 1.15 17.12
CA ALA A 54 7.42 0.34 17.83
C ALA A 54 6.25 1.18 18.35
N ALA A 55 6.55 2.26 19.07
CA ALA A 55 5.54 3.15 19.65
C ALA A 55 4.70 3.87 18.58
N THR A 56 5.27 4.19 17.42
CA THR A 56 4.53 4.79 16.30
C THR A 56 3.63 3.74 15.65
N ALA A 57 4.14 2.54 15.39
CA ALA A 57 3.38 1.46 14.77
C ALA A 57 2.19 1.03 15.63
N GLU A 58 2.35 0.93 16.96
CA GLU A 58 1.26 0.63 17.89
C GLU A 58 0.12 1.67 17.86
N LYS A 59 0.45 2.95 17.62
CA LYS A 59 -0.55 4.01 17.50
C LYS A 59 -1.31 3.89 16.19
N ILE A 60 -0.60 3.78 15.07
CA ILE A 60 -1.21 3.70 13.73
C ILE A 60 -2.06 2.42 13.61
N LEU A 61 -1.61 1.30 14.19
CA LEU A 61 -2.32 0.02 14.13
C LEU A 61 -3.75 0.10 14.70
N LYS A 62 -4.00 0.99 15.67
CA LYS A 62 -5.34 1.20 16.24
C LYS A 62 -6.30 1.82 15.24
N GLU A 63 -5.81 2.68 14.36
CA GLU A 63 -6.58 3.29 13.27
C GLU A 63 -6.74 2.29 12.12
N GLU A 64 -5.66 1.56 11.80
CA GLU A 64 -5.62 0.64 10.66
C GLU A 64 -6.62 -0.51 10.77
N ILE A 65 -6.95 -0.95 11.98
CA ILE A 65 -8.02 -1.94 12.21
C ILE A 65 -9.37 -1.44 11.64
N TYR A 66 -9.64 -0.13 11.69
CA TYR A 66 -10.88 0.44 11.16
C TYR A 66 -10.83 0.58 9.64
N HIS A 67 -9.68 0.96 9.07
CA HIS A 67 -9.49 1.03 7.62
C HIS A 67 -9.73 -0.35 6.99
N LEU A 68 -8.99 -1.37 7.45
CA LEU A 68 -9.11 -2.74 6.96
C LEU A 68 -10.53 -3.28 7.13
N ARG A 69 -11.19 -3.00 8.26
CA ARG A 69 -12.59 -3.42 8.47
C ARG A 69 -13.54 -2.74 7.48
N HIS A 70 -13.34 -1.46 7.21
CA HIS A 70 -14.16 -0.70 6.26
C HIS A 70 -13.98 -1.24 4.84
N THR A 71 -12.74 -1.44 4.42
CA THR A 71 -12.43 -1.86 3.05
C THR A 71 -12.75 -3.33 2.80
N ASP A 72 -12.52 -4.25 3.75
CA ASP A 72 -12.99 -5.64 3.67
C ASP A 72 -14.53 -5.70 3.50
N ALA A 73 -15.27 -4.90 4.26
CA ALA A 73 -16.73 -4.86 4.15
C ALA A 73 -17.19 -4.41 2.75
N TRP A 74 -16.50 -3.45 2.13
CA TRP A 74 -16.79 -3.01 0.77
C TRP A 74 -16.38 -4.01 -0.29
N VAL A 75 -15.19 -4.62 -0.16
CA VAL A 75 -14.73 -5.68 -1.09
C VAL A 75 -15.75 -6.81 -1.13
N ARG A 76 -16.24 -7.26 0.04
CA ARG A 76 -17.28 -8.30 0.11
C ARG A 76 -18.59 -7.85 -0.52
N ARG A 77 -19.05 -6.63 -0.20
CA ARG A 77 -20.31 -6.10 -0.73
C ARG A 77 -20.29 -5.93 -2.25
N LEU A 78 -19.18 -5.46 -2.80
CA LEU A 78 -19.05 -5.22 -4.23
C LEU A 78 -18.75 -6.50 -5.00
N GLY A 79 -17.91 -7.39 -4.44
CA GLY A 79 -17.58 -8.68 -5.03
C GLY A 79 -18.78 -9.63 -5.11
N LEU A 80 -19.62 -9.66 -4.08
CA LEU A 80 -20.82 -10.52 -4.03
C LEU A 80 -22.13 -9.74 -4.26
N GLY A 81 -22.03 -8.55 -4.86
CA GLY A 81 -23.16 -7.65 -5.08
C GLY A 81 -23.98 -8.03 -6.31
N THR A 82 -23.93 -7.17 -7.33
CA THR A 82 -24.55 -7.42 -8.64
C THR A 82 -23.49 -7.89 -9.63
N ASP A 83 -23.92 -8.44 -10.78
CA ASP A 83 -23.02 -8.79 -11.87
C ASP A 83 -22.13 -7.60 -12.29
N GLU A 84 -22.69 -6.39 -12.28
CA GLU A 84 -21.94 -5.18 -12.62
C GLU A 84 -20.91 -4.80 -11.54
N SER A 85 -21.27 -4.88 -10.25
CA SER A 85 -20.30 -4.58 -9.18
C SER A 85 -19.18 -5.63 -9.12
N HIS A 86 -19.52 -6.90 -9.30
CA HIS A 86 -18.56 -8.00 -9.37
C HIS A 86 -17.60 -7.80 -10.54
N ARG A 87 -18.12 -7.53 -11.75
CA ARG A 87 -17.32 -7.26 -12.95
C ARG A 87 -16.34 -6.10 -12.74
N ARG A 88 -16.76 -5.03 -12.06
CA ARG A 88 -15.87 -3.89 -11.74
C ARG A 88 -14.79 -4.26 -10.73
N MET A 89 -15.13 -5.03 -9.70
CA MET A 89 -14.17 -5.54 -8.72
C MET A 89 -13.12 -6.45 -9.37
N GLN A 90 -13.55 -7.36 -10.23
CA GLN A 90 -12.64 -8.24 -10.97
C GLN A 90 -11.69 -7.43 -11.87
N ARG A 91 -12.21 -6.46 -12.62
CA ARG A 91 -11.38 -5.56 -13.45
C ARG A 91 -10.41 -4.72 -12.61
N ALA A 92 -10.85 -4.23 -11.46
CA ALA A 92 -9.99 -3.52 -10.52
C ALA A 92 -8.88 -4.43 -10.02
N LEU A 93 -9.18 -5.69 -9.67
CA LEU A 93 -8.20 -6.66 -9.20
C LEU A 93 -7.14 -6.92 -10.27
N GLU A 94 -7.56 -7.21 -11.51
CA GLU A 94 -6.66 -7.41 -12.65
C GLU A 94 -5.71 -6.23 -12.88
N THR A 95 -6.19 -5.01 -12.63
CA THR A 95 -5.38 -3.78 -12.79
C THR A 95 -4.43 -3.58 -11.61
N LEU A 96 -4.92 -3.77 -10.38
CA LEU A 96 -4.22 -3.43 -9.15
C LEU A 96 -3.20 -4.48 -8.71
N TRP A 97 -3.47 -5.74 -9.01
CA TRP A 97 -2.69 -6.88 -8.51
C TRP A 97 -1.19 -6.79 -8.83
N PRO A 98 -0.77 -6.41 -10.07
CA PRO A 98 0.65 -6.22 -10.37
C PRO A 98 1.34 -5.13 -9.53
N TYR A 99 0.61 -4.12 -9.05
CA TYR A 99 1.17 -3.06 -8.21
C TYR A 99 1.41 -3.51 -6.76
N THR A 100 0.82 -4.63 -6.34
CA THR A 100 1.03 -5.18 -4.99
C THR A 100 2.44 -5.73 -4.79
N HIS A 101 3.12 -6.18 -5.84
CA HIS A 101 4.49 -6.72 -5.72
C HIS A 101 5.45 -5.70 -5.15
N GLN A 102 5.31 -4.42 -5.56
CA GLN A 102 6.18 -3.38 -5.08
C GLN A 102 6.08 -3.19 -3.57
N LEU A 103 4.96 -3.59 -2.93
CA LEU A 103 4.82 -3.56 -1.46
C LEU A 103 5.92 -4.33 -0.73
N PHE A 104 6.49 -5.35 -1.37
CA PHE A 104 7.51 -6.23 -0.82
C PHE A 104 8.88 -6.01 -1.48
N ALA A 105 9.05 -4.90 -2.22
CA ALA A 105 10.32 -4.49 -2.79
C ALA A 105 11.20 -3.88 -1.69
N PRO A 106 12.39 -4.44 -1.41
CA PRO A 106 13.29 -3.87 -0.44
C PRO A 106 13.87 -2.53 -0.93
N VAL A 107 14.20 -1.64 0.00
CA VAL A 107 15.01 -0.44 -0.30
C VAL A 107 16.47 -0.64 0.11
N PRO A 108 17.43 0.13 -0.45
CA PRO A 108 18.84 0.00 -0.08
C PRO A 108 19.04 0.07 1.44
N HIS A 109 19.86 -0.84 1.96
CA HIS A 109 20.25 -0.96 3.37
C HIS A 109 19.20 -1.50 4.34
N GLU A 110 18.04 -1.96 3.87
CA GLU A 110 17.05 -2.62 4.74
C GLU A 110 17.56 -3.92 5.38
N ASP A 111 18.48 -4.62 4.73
CA ASP A 111 19.12 -5.83 5.27
C ASP A 111 19.81 -5.57 6.62
N LEU A 112 20.45 -4.41 6.77
CA LEU A 112 21.07 -3.98 8.03
C LEU A 112 20.02 -3.69 9.10
N LEU A 113 18.88 -3.11 8.70
CA LEU A 113 17.78 -2.79 9.60
C LEU A 113 17.04 -4.05 10.08
N VAL A 114 16.88 -5.04 9.21
CA VAL A 114 16.34 -6.37 9.55
C VAL A 114 17.28 -7.07 10.53
N GLN A 115 18.59 -7.09 10.26
CA GLN A 115 19.59 -7.69 11.16
C GLN A 115 19.60 -7.02 12.54
N ALA A 116 19.39 -5.70 12.60
CA ALA A 116 19.28 -4.95 13.85
C ALA A 116 17.93 -5.14 14.57
N GLY A 117 16.95 -5.84 13.95
CA GLY A 117 15.61 -6.01 14.49
C GLY A 117 14.75 -4.74 14.46
N TYR A 118 15.11 -3.76 13.63
CA TYR A 118 14.40 -2.48 13.53
C TYR A 118 13.18 -2.54 12.61
N ILE A 119 13.25 -3.37 11.57
CA ILE A 119 12.14 -3.62 10.64
C ILE A 119 12.00 -5.13 10.42
N PRO A 120 10.82 -5.63 10.02
CA PRO A 120 10.63 -7.04 9.73
C PRO A 120 11.23 -7.43 8.36
N ASP A 121 11.48 -8.72 8.18
CA ASP A 121 11.74 -9.30 6.87
C ASP A 121 10.49 -9.23 5.97
N LEU A 122 10.64 -8.65 4.78
CA LEU A 122 9.55 -8.41 3.83
C LEU A 122 8.97 -9.69 3.23
N ALA A 123 9.75 -10.77 3.13
CA ALA A 123 9.20 -12.06 2.67
C ALA A 123 8.21 -12.62 3.69
N SER A 124 8.51 -12.51 4.99
CA SER A 124 7.56 -12.82 6.07
C SER A 124 6.28 -11.97 5.99
N ILE A 125 6.41 -10.68 5.67
CA ILE A 125 5.26 -9.77 5.52
C ILE A 125 4.40 -10.19 4.32
N ARG A 126 5.03 -10.55 3.19
CA ARG A 126 4.32 -11.06 2.02
C ARG A 126 3.50 -12.30 2.32
N SER A 127 4.08 -13.31 2.95
CA SER A 127 3.36 -14.54 3.28
C SER A 127 2.13 -14.27 4.16
N LYS A 128 2.29 -13.46 5.21
CA LYS A 128 1.17 -13.08 6.11
C LYS A 128 0.10 -12.25 5.41
N TRP A 129 0.51 -11.39 4.47
CA TRP A 129 -0.41 -10.61 3.65
C TRP A 129 -1.22 -11.51 2.72
N GLU A 130 -0.57 -12.45 2.02
CA GLU A 130 -1.23 -13.43 1.15
C GLU A 130 -2.21 -14.31 1.95
N GLU A 131 -1.82 -14.79 3.13
CA GLU A 131 -2.70 -15.53 4.06
C GLU A 131 -3.96 -14.76 4.46
N LYS A 132 -3.86 -13.42 4.54
CA LYS A 132 -4.99 -12.55 4.87
C LYS A 132 -5.85 -12.24 3.65
N VAL A 133 -5.24 -11.92 2.52
CA VAL A 133 -5.92 -11.37 1.33
C VAL A 133 -6.53 -12.46 0.45
N LEU A 134 -5.80 -13.54 0.16
CA LEU A 134 -6.26 -14.56 -0.79
C LEU A 134 -7.59 -15.21 -0.37
N PRO A 135 -7.82 -15.60 0.90
CA PRO A 135 -9.10 -16.18 1.30
C PRO A 135 -10.27 -15.20 1.21
N ILE A 136 -10.01 -13.89 1.29
CA ILE A 136 -11.04 -12.86 1.16
C ILE A 136 -11.44 -12.72 -0.31
N LEU A 137 -10.47 -12.62 -1.21
CA LEU A 137 -10.71 -12.55 -2.65
C LEU A 137 -11.44 -13.79 -3.16
N GLU A 138 -11.01 -14.99 -2.74
CA GLU A 138 -11.64 -16.26 -3.08
C GLU A 138 -13.12 -16.30 -2.62
N LYS A 139 -13.39 -15.91 -1.36
CA LYS A 139 -14.76 -15.83 -0.83
C LYS A 139 -15.64 -14.81 -1.56
N CYS A 140 -15.04 -13.82 -2.21
CA CYS A 140 -15.74 -12.83 -3.02
C CYS A 140 -15.85 -13.26 -4.51
N GLU A 141 -15.46 -14.51 -4.82
CA GLU A 141 -15.40 -15.08 -6.17
C GLU A 141 -14.49 -14.29 -7.13
N LEU A 142 -13.55 -13.51 -6.60
CA LEU A 142 -12.58 -12.75 -7.37
C LEU A 142 -11.37 -13.62 -7.69
N ARG A 143 -11.00 -13.67 -8.97
CA ARG A 143 -9.89 -14.48 -9.47
C ARG A 143 -8.62 -13.65 -9.51
N VAL A 144 -7.66 -14.05 -8.68
CA VAL A 144 -6.31 -13.50 -8.72
C VAL A 144 -5.66 -13.84 -10.06
N PRO A 145 -5.11 -12.85 -10.79
CA PRO A 145 -4.39 -13.10 -12.04
C PRO A 145 -3.20 -14.05 -11.86
N ASP A 146 -2.95 -14.92 -12.84
CA ASP A 146 -1.74 -15.76 -12.86
C ASP A 146 -0.52 -14.89 -13.20
N GLU A 147 0.48 -14.90 -12.32
CA GLU A 147 1.64 -14.01 -12.39
C GLU A 147 2.94 -14.79 -12.36
N ALA A 148 3.08 -15.75 -13.26
CA ALA A 148 4.25 -16.62 -13.33
C ALA A 148 5.62 -15.91 -13.29
N LYS A 149 5.73 -14.57 -13.51
CA LYS A 149 7.00 -13.81 -13.51
C LYS A 149 6.90 -12.31 -13.14
N SER A 150 6.03 -11.89 -12.22
CA SER A 150 6.08 -10.49 -11.77
C SER A 150 7.08 -10.32 -10.63
N TYR A 151 8.18 -9.61 -10.88
CA TYR A 151 9.16 -9.26 -9.85
C TYR A 151 8.82 -7.88 -9.26
N PRO A 152 9.05 -7.66 -7.96
CA PRO A 152 8.91 -6.33 -7.38
C PRO A 152 9.82 -5.33 -8.11
N VAL A 153 9.20 -4.30 -8.71
CA VAL A 153 9.94 -3.14 -9.23
C VAL A 153 10.52 -2.33 -8.06
N SER A 154 11.59 -1.58 -8.30
CA SER A 154 12.25 -0.79 -7.25
C SER A 154 11.29 0.25 -6.66
N ARG A 155 11.37 0.55 -5.36
CA ARG A 155 10.64 1.67 -4.70
C ARG A 155 11.08 3.06 -5.19
N HIS A 156 12.08 3.13 -6.07
CA HIS A 156 12.50 4.35 -6.76
C HIS A 156 11.79 4.53 -8.12
N GLU A 157 11.13 3.49 -8.60
CA GLU A 157 10.38 3.52 -9.84
C GLU A 157 8.92 3.87 -9.54
N HIS A 158 8.50 5.01 -10.08
CA HIS A 158 7.15 5.54 -9.91
C HIS A 158 6.43 5.59 -11.26
N THR A 159 5.11 5.48 -11.21
CA THR A 159 4.24 5.74 -12.34
C THR A 159 4.23 7.24 -12.66
N PRO A 160 3.76 7.65 -13.85
CA PRO A 160 3.53 9.06 -14.16
C PRO A 160 2.55 9.76 -13.21
N HIS A 161 1.74 9.01 -12.45
CA HIS A 161 0.74 9.58 -11.54
C HIS A 161 1.38 10.29 -10.34
N LEU A 162 2.54 9.83 -9.85
CA LEU A 162 3.22 10.50 -8.74
C LEU A 162 3.63 11.92 -9.11
N GLU A 163 4.08 12.15 -10.34
CA GLU A 163 4.50 13.47 -10.79
C GLU A 163 3.33 14.48 -10.76
N VAL A 164 2.14 14.03 -11.18
CA VAL A 164 0.91 14.83 -11.08
C VAL A 164 0.58 15.15 -9.63
N LEU A 165 0.59 14.14 -8.74
CA LEU A 165 0.32 14.33 -7.31
C LEU A 165 1.30 15.31 -6.65
N LEU A 166 2.60 15.18 -6.93
CA LEU A 166 3.62 16.07 -6.37
C LEU A 166 3.48 17.50 -6.91
N SER A 167 3.11 17.66 -8.18
CA SER A 167 2.90 18.99 -8.76
C SER A 167 1.79 19.77 -8.05
N GLU A 168 0.74 19.09 -7.60
CA GLU A 168 -0.35 19.68 -6.83
C GLU A 168 0.04 19.86 -5.35
N MET A 169 0.54 18.80 -4.71
CA MET A 169 0.85 18.80 -3.27
C MET A 169 1.96 19.81 -2.90
N GLN A 170 2.92 20.05 -3.79
CA GLN A 170 4.12 20.84 -3.50
C GLN A 170 4.02 22.30 -3.98
N VAL A 171 2.96 22.68 -4.70
CA VAL A 171 2.88 23.99 -5.37
C VAL A 171 3.00 25.15 -4.41
N LEU A 172 2.21 25.17 -3.33
CA LEU A 172 2.17 26.31 -2.40
C LEU A 172 3.50 26.50 -1.68
N THR A 173 4.07 25.41 -1.15
CA THR A 173 5.34 25.46 -0.43
C THR A 173 6.52 25.79 -1.34
N ARG A 174 6.44 25.48 -2.64
CA ARG A 174 7.49 25.87 -3.61
C ARG A 174 7.33 27.31 -4.10
N MET A 175 6.12 27.86 -4.08
CA MET A 175 5.87 29.26 -4.40
C MET A 175 6.42 30.21 -3.34
N ASP A 176 6.32 29.83 -2.07
CA ASP A 176 6.91 30.59 -0.95
C ASP A 176 7.62 29.66 0.04
N PRO A 177 8.91 29.34 -0.22
CA PRO A 177 9.67 28.39 0.59
C PRO A 177 9.97 28.84 2.02
N ASP A 178 9.89 30.16 2.29
CA ASP A 178 10.23 30.76 3.59
C ASP A 178 8.98 31.03 4.45
N ALA A 179 7.78 30.78 3.93
CA ALA A 179 6.53 30.92 4.67
C ALA A 179 6.41 29.91 5.83
N GLU A 180 5.85 30.38 6.94
CA GLU A 180 5.52 29.56 8.12
C GLU A 180 4.02 29.22 8.13
N TRP A 181 3.70 27.94 8.33
CA TRP A 181 2.34 27.36 8.32
C TRP A 181 2.09 26.51 9.56
#